data_AF-A0A661V7D5-F1
#
_entry.id   AF-A0A661V7D5-F1
#
_cell.length_a   1.000
_cell.length_b   1.000
_cell.length_c   1.000
_cell.angle_alpha   90.00
_cell.angle_beta   90.00
_cell.angle_gamma   90.00
#
_symmetry.space_group_name_H-M   'P 1'
#
loop_
_entity.id
_entity.type
_entity.pdbx_description
1 polymer ?
#
loop_
_entity_poly.entity_id
_entity_poly.type
_entity_poly.pdbx_seq_one_letter_code
_entity_poly.pdbx_strand_id
1 'polypeptide(L)'
;MTKKKRDPLTELAENLSRMMQGLPSITEREAVVRNIDTIIKYLQELRDRIGHLPTSEDGEKLLAASKVLVEFLESAKKNPALAIALGLKTKVPPKKKEAPISPQGGERLFREIQHLPTEQIQTKLLDYKEVTMDDLRALATHLGIKYEQRIKRQELVDRIVKIGFANVRGYKALRSEEESKKE
;
A
#
# COMPACT_ATOMS: atom_id res chain seq x y z
N MET A 1 -1.53 -87.43 67.43
CA MET A 1 -1.31 -85.96 67.32
C MET A 1 -2.65 -85.29 67.09
N THR A 2 -3.30 -84.84 68.16
CA THR A 2 -4.63 -84.23 68.14
C THR A 2 -4.53 -82.74 67.83
N LYS A 3 -5.07 -82.31 66.69
CA LYS A 3 -5.22 -80.88 66.35
C LYS A 3 -6.22 -80.27 67.34
N LYS A 4 -5.71 -79.52 68.32
CA LYS A 4 -6.51 -78.73 69.26
C LYS A 4 -7.33 -77.72 68.43
N LYS A 5 -8.66 -77.87 68.39
CA LYS A 5 -9.56 -76.87 67.79
C LYS A 5 -9.29 -75.53 68.48
N ARG A 6 -8.87 -74.52 67.71
CA ARG A 6 -8.69 -73.16 68.23
C ARG A 6 -10.05 -72.63 68.69
N ASP A 7 -10.04 -71.88 69.78
CA ASP A 7 -11.24 -71.30 70.37
C ASP A 7 -11.77 -70.20 69.41
N PRO A 8 -13.04 -70.24 68.98
CA PRO A 8 -13.61 -69.28 68.04
C PRO A 8 -13.50 -67.83 68.53
N LEU A 9 -13.43 -67.58 69.84
CA LEU A 9 -13.22 -66.25 70.39
C LEU A 9 -11.80 -65.74 70.14
N THR A 10 -10.79 -66.61 70.21
CA THR A 10 -9.41 -66.26 69.83
C THR A 10 -9.27 -65.97 68.34
N GLU A 11 -10.00 -66.70 67.48
CA GLU A 11 -9.99 -66.45 66.04
C GLU A 11 -10.65 -65.10 65.67
N LEU A 12 -11.76 -64.77 66.34
CA LEU A 12 -12.41 -63.46 66.22
C LEU A 12 -11.48 -62.32 66.69
N ALA A 13 -10.80 -62.51 67.82
CA ALA A 13 -9.87 -61.53 68.37
C ALA A 13 -8.64 -61.32 67.45
N GLU A 14 -8.10 -62.39 66.86
CA GLU A 14 -7.03 -62.30 65.86
C GLU A 14 -7.49 -61.54 64.61
N ASN A 15 -8.71 -61.81 64.13
CA ASN A 15 -9.27 -61.12 62.96
C ASN A 15 -9.54 -59.64 63.22
N LEU A 16 -10.07 -59.29 64.40
CA LEU A 16 -10.25 -57.90 64.83
C LEU A 16 -8.91 -57.17 64.93
N SER A 17 -7.88 -57.82 65.50
CA SER A 17 -6.53 -57.26 65.59
C SER A 17 -5.92 -57.01 64.20
N ARG A 18 -6.08 -57.96 63.27
CA ARG A 18 -5.65 -57.77 61.86
C ARG A 18 -6.44 -56.65 61.15
N MET A 19 -7.74 -56.54 61.40
CA MET A 19 -8.56 -55.45 60.85
C MET A 19 -8.13 -54.09 61.40
N MET A 20 -7.81 -54.00 62.69
CA MET A 20 -7.32 -52.75 63.29
C MET A 20 -5.92 -52.37 62.78
N GLN A 21 -5.06 -53.36 62.47
CA GLN A 21 -3.75 -53.13 61.84
C GLN A 21 -3.85 -52.68 60.38
N GLY A 22 -4.97 -52.95 59.70
CA GLY A 22 -5.24 -52.51 58.33
C GLY A 22 -5.90 -51.15 58.21
N LEU A 23 -6.20 -50.48 59.34
CA LEU A 23 -6.72 -49.11 59.31
C LEU A 23 -5.60 -48.14 58.94
N PRO A 24 -5.85 -47.21 58.00
CA PRO A 24 -4.86 -46.21 57.64
C PRO A 24 -4.54 -45.35 58.85
N SER A 25 -3.27 -44.99 59.00
CA SER A 25 -2.86 -44.05 60.04
C SER A 25 -3.56 -42.69 59.86
N ILE A 26 -3.68 -41.90 60.92
CA ILE A 26 -4.25 -40.53 60.85
C ILE A 26 -3.49 -39.71 59.79
N THR A 27 -2.17 -39.87 59.73
CA THR A 27 -1.29 -39.26 58.73
C THR A 27 -1.60 -39.69 57.30
N GLU A 28 -1.87 -40.98 57.06
CA GLU A 28 -2.29 -41.46 55.74
C GLU A 28 -3.65 -40.89 55.34
N ARG A 29 -4.61 -40.87 56.27
CA ARG A 29 -5.94 -40.29 56.03
C ARG A 29 -5.84 -38.80 55.69
N GLU A 30 -5.06 -38.03 56.46
CA GLU A 30 -4.83 -36.61 56.18
C GLU A 30 -4.12 -36.39 54.83
N ALA A 31 -3.15 -37.25 54.49
CA ALA A 31 -2.47 -37.19 53.20
C ALA A 31 -3.45 -37.45 52.04
N VAL A 32 -4.34 -38.44 52.18
CA VAL A 32 -5.39 -38.72 51.18
C VAL A 32 -6.35 -37.54 51.04
N VAL A 33 -6.79 -36.94 52.15
CA VAL A 33 -7.66 -35.74 52.12
C VAL A 33 -6.97 -34.58 51.40
N ARG A 34 -5.70 -34.28 51.73
CA ARG A 34 -4.94 -33.22 51.05
C ARG A 34 -4.75 -33.47 49.56
N ASN A 35 -4.55 -34.73 49.17
CA ASN A 35 -4.44 -35.11 47.76
C ASN A 35 -5.78 -34.89 47.03
N ILE A 36 -6.90 -35.23 47.66
CA ILE A 36 -8.25 -34.96 47.11
C ILE A 36 -8.47 -33.45 46.96
N ASP A 37 -8.12 -32.65 47.97
CA ASP A 37 -8.24 -31.19 47.90
C ASP A 37 -7.40 -30.60 46.75
N THR A 38 -6.22 -31.15 46.53
CA THR A 38 -5.34 -30.76 45.42
C THR A 38 -5.98 -31.08 44.06
N ILE A 39 -6.59 -32.26 43.93
CA ILE A 39 -7.32 -32.66 42.72
C ILE A 39 -8.51 -31.73 42.47
N ILE A 40 -9.29 -31.41 43.52
CA ILE A 40 -10.43 -30.51 43.42
C ILE A 40 -9.98 -29.13 42.92
N LYS A 41 -8.92 -28.59 43.51
CA LYS A 41 -8.35 -27.30 43.09
C LYS A 41 -7.92 -27.32 41.63
N TYR A 42 -7.22 -28.36 41.19
CA TYR A 42 -6.80 -28.51 39.80
C TYR A 42 -8.01 -28.56 38.84
N LEU A 43 -9.06 -29.29 39.19
CA LEU A 43 -10.28 -29.37 38.38
C LEU A 43 -11.02 -28.04 38.31
N GLN A 44 -11.02 -27.25 39.39
CA GLN A 44 -11.57 -25.89 39.39
C GLN A 44 -10.79 -24.97 38.46
N GLU A 45 -9.45 -24.98 38.56
CA GLU A 45 -8.59 -24.19 37.66
C GLU A 45 -8.78 -24.59 36.18
N LEU A 46 -8.95 -25.88 35.90
CA LEU A 46 -9.23 -26.36 34.55
C LEU A 46 -10.60 -25.87 34.04
N ARG A 47 -11.64 -25.97 34.88
CA ARG A 47 -12.97 -25.43 34.57
C ARG A 47 -12.90 -23.95 34.23
N ASP A 48 -12.20 -23.17 35.05
CA ASP A 48 -12.06 -21.74 34.84
C ASP A 48 -11.35 -21.46 33.52
N ARG A 49 -10.23 -22.15 33.23
CA ARG A 49 -9.53 -22.02 31.94
C ARG A 49 -10.42 -22.34 30.74
N ILE A 50 -11.22 -23.39 30.83
CA ILE A 50 -12.20 -23.74 29.79
C ILE A 50 -13.25 -22.63 29.64
N GLY A 51 -13.73 -22.06 30.75
CA GLY A 51 -14.67 -20.93 30.73
C GLY A 51 -14.10 -19.64 30.10
N HIS A 52 -12.79 -19.49 30.05
CA HIS A 52 -12.11 -18.37 29.38
C HIS A 52 -11.74 -18.67 27.93
N LEU A 53 -12.01 -19.88 27.42
CA LEU A 53 -11.78 -20.16 26.01
C LEU A 53 -12.76 -19.33 25.18
N PRO A 54 -12.28 -18.64 24.13
CA PRO A 54 -13.14 -17.88 23.24
C PRO A 54 -14.19 -18.79 22.63
N THR A 55 -15.42 -18.29 22.57
CA THR A 55 -16.53 -19.04 21.96
C THR A 55 -16.43 -18.97 20.44
N SER A 56 -17.18 -19.84 19.75
CA SER A 56 -17.31 -19.75 18.28
C SER A 56 -17.83 -18.38 17.85
N GLU A 57 -18.70 -17.76 18.64
CA GLU A 57 -19.24 -16.42 18.39
C GLU A 57 -18.15 -15.34 18.50
N ASP A 58 -17.23 -15.46 19.46
CA ASP A 58 -16.08 -14.55 19.58
C ASP A 58 -15.13 -14.71 18.38
N GLY A 59 -14.95 -15.94 17.91
CA GLY A 59 -14.22 -16.24 16.67
C GLY A 59 -14.85 -15.58 15.44
N GLU A 60 -16.18 -15.66 15.30
CA GLU A 60 -16.91 -14.99 14.22
C GLU A 60 -16.80 -13.47 14.29
N LYS A 61 -16.90 -12.88 15.49
CA LYS A 61 -16.71 -11.43 15.71
C LYS A 61 -15.29 -10.99 15.33
N LEU A 62 -14.27 -11.77 15.71
CA LEU A 62 -12.88 -11.50 15.33
C LEU A 62 -12.67 -11.59 13.81
N LEU A 63 -13.25 -12.60 13.16
CA LEU A 63 -13.21 -12.73 11.70
C LEU A 63 -13.91 -11.56 11.00
N ALA A 64 -15.07 -11.14 11.50
CA ALA A 64 -15.78 -9.98 10.98
C ALA A 64 -14.95 -8.69 11.15
N ALA A 65 -14.38 -8.46 12.33
CA ALA A 65 -13.52 -7.31 12.59
C ALA A 65 -12.27 -7.31 11.69
N SER A 66 -11.66 -8.49 11.47
CA SER A 66 -10.53 -8.65 10.55
C SER A 66 -10.91 -8.28 9.11
N LYS A 67 -12.08 -8.73 8.62
CA LYS A 67 -12.59 -8.34 7.30
C LYS A 67 -12.75 -6.82 7.16
N VAL A 68 -13.34 -6.17 8.16
CA VAL A 68 -13.50 -4.70 8.17
C VAL A 68 -12.15 -3.99 8.12
N LEU A 69 -11.16 -4.48 8.87
CA LEU A 69 -9.80 -3.93 8.82
C LEU A 69 -9.15 -4.09 7.44
N VAL A 70 -9.32 -5.26 6.81
CA VAL A 70 -8.81 -5.50 5.45
C VAL A 70 -9.48 -4.56 4.45
N GLU A 71 -10.79 -4.43 4.50
CA GLU A 71 -11.55 -3.51 3.64
C GLU A 71 -11.14 -2.05 3.85
N PHE A 72 -10.96 -1.64 5.11
CA PHE A 72 -10.46 -0.32 5.46
C PHE A 72 -9.07 -0.08 4.84
N LEU A 73 -8.12 -1.01 5.01
CA LEU A 73 -6.78 -0.86 4.47
C LEU A 73 -6.78 -0.83 2.94
N GLU A 74 -7.60 -1.63 2.27
CA GLU A 74 -7.77 -1.59 0.81
C GLU A 74 -8.39 -0.28 0.32
N SER A 75 -9.36 0.27 1.07
CA SER A 75 -9.92 1.59 0.77
C SER A 75 -8.91 2.72 1.01
N ALA A 76 -8.11 2.62 2.07
CA ALA A 76 -7.09 3.59 2.41
C ALA A 76 -5.97 3.64 1.37
N LYS A 77 -5.61 2.50 0.76
CA LYS A 77 -4.68 2.46 -0.40
C LYS A 77 -5.18 3.25 -1.60
N LYS A 78 -6.50 3.46 -1.76
CA LYS A 78 -7.08 4.24 -2.86
C LYS A 78 -7.08 5.75 -2.58
N ASN A 79 -6.95 6.15 -1.32
CA ASN A 79 -6.85 7.54 -0.92
C ASN A 79 -5.38 7.90 -0.65
N PRO A 80 -4.73 8.74 -1.48
CA PRO A 80 -3.31 9.03 -1.36
C PRO A 80 -2.93 9.70 -0.03
N ALA A 81 -3.80 10.53 0.55
CA ALA A 81 -3.54 11.16 1.84
C ALA A 81 -3.55 10.14 2.98
N LEU A 82 -4.53 9.24 2.98
CA LEU A 82 -4.64 8.17 3.99
C LEU A 82 -3.54 7.12 3.83
N ALA A 83 -3.20 6.75 2.60
CA ALA A 83 -2.12 5.80 2.36
C ALA A 83 -0.76 6.32 2.83
N ILE A 84 -0.46 7.61 2.61
CA ILE A 84 0.77 8.24 3.10
C ILE A 84 0.77 8.28 4.63
N ALA A 85 -0.34 8.69 5.26
CA ALA A 85 -0.47 8.74 6.71
C ALA A 85 -0.32 7.36 7.37
N LEU A 86 -0.76 6.29 6.69
CA LEU A 86 -0.68 4.91 7.16
C LEU A 86 0.59 4.17 6.70
N GLY A 87 1.51 4.85 6.01
CA GLY A 87 2.75 4.23 5.50
C GLY A 87 2.52 3.13 4.44
N LEU A 88 1.35 3.12 3.81
CA LEU A 88 0.98 2.13 2.80
C LEU A 88 1.63 2.48 1.47
N LYS A 89 2.32 1.52 0.85
CA LYS A 89 2.87 1.66 -0.50
C LYS A 89 1.71 1.72 -1.50
N THR A 90 1.25 2.93 -1.82
CA THR A 90 0.36 3.14 -2.97
C THR A 90 1.09 2.78 -4.24
N LYS A 91 0.49 1.92 -5.07
CA LYS A 91 0.81 1.89 -6.51
C LYS A 91 0.39 3.24 -7.06
N VAL A 92 1.31 4.21 -7.03
CA VAL A 92 1.12 5.48 -7.74
C VAL A 92 0.80 5.08 -9.18
N PRO A 93 -0.38 5.44 -9.73
CA PRO A 93 -0.65 5.15 -11.12
C PRO A 93 0.50 5.76 -11.93
N PRO A 94 1.06 5.03 -12.90
CA PRO A 94 2.17 5.55 -13.68
C PRO A 94 1.74 6.92 -14.20
N LYS A 95 2.53 7.94 -13.86
CA LYS A 95 2.38 9.30 -14.38
C LYS A 95 2.11 9.12 -15.88
N LYS A 96 0.91 9.51 -16.35
CA LYS A 96 0.61 9.52 -17.78
C LYS A 96 1.79 10.21 -18.43
N LYS A 97 2.60 9.47 -19.19
CA LYS A 97 3.63 10.07 -20.03
C LYS A 97 2.86 11.05 -20.90
N GLU A 98 3.22 12.33 -20.81
CA GLU A 98 2.67 13.36 -21.68
C GLU A 98 2.68 12.81 -23.11
N ALA A 99 1.53 12.86 -23.78
CA ALA A 99 1.40 12.33 -25.12
C ALA A 99 2.50 12.96 -26.00
N PRO A 100 3.08 12.20 -26.94
CA PRO A 100 4.05 12.78 -27.87
C PRO A 100 3.39 13.98 -28.57
N ILE A 101 4.05 15.13 -28.48
CA ILE A 101 3.64 16.40 -29.09
C ILE A 101 3.30 16.10 -30.55
N SER A 102 2.04 16.28 -30.94
CA SER A 102 1.60 15.99 -32.31
C SER A 102 2.30 16.95 -33.27
N PRO A 103 3.09 16.45 -34.23
CA PRO A 103 3.85 17.30 -35.16
C PRO A 103 2.95 18.18 -36.05
N GLN A 104 1.64 17.86 -36.13
CA GLN A 104 0.68 18.61 -36.94
C GLN A 104 0.33 19.99 -36.37
N GLY A 105 0.45 20.20 -35.06
CA GLY A 105 0.13 21.49 -34.43
C GLY A 105 1.14 22.58 -34.78
N GLY A 106 2.43 22.23 -34.76
CA GLY A 106 3.53 23.17 -35.04
C GLY A 106 3.54 23.68 -36.48
N GLU A 107 3.23 22.81 -37.46
CA GLU A 107 3.18 23.20 -38.87
C GLU A 107 2.00 24.12 -39.19
N ARG A 108 0.82 23.88 -38.59
CA ARG A 108 -0.35 24.76 -38.73
C ARG A 108 -0.05 26.16 -38.18
N LEU A 109 0.44 26.21 -36.94
CA LEU A 109 0.81 27.46 -36.27
C LEU A 109 1.87 28.23 -37.08
N PHE A 110 2.86 27.54 -37.64
CA PHE A 110 3.88 28.14 -38.51
C PHE A 110 3.28 28.81 -39.75
N ARG A 111 2.37 28.13 -40.46
CA ARG A 111 1.75 28.65 -41.69
C ARG A 111 0.93 29.91 -41.41
N GLU A 112 0.25 29.98 -40.27
CA GLU A 112 -0.58 31.13 -39.90
C GLU A 112 0.24 32.37 -39.56
N ILE A 113 1.41 32.21 -38.92
CA ILE A 113 2.16 33.34 -38.36
C ILE A 113 3.39 33.74 -39.19
N GLN A 114 3.85 32.92 -40.13
CA GLN A 114 5.09 33.20 -40.90
C GLN A 114 5.06 34.52 -41.69
N HIS A 115 3.86 34.99 -42.05
CA HIS A 115 3.65 36.21 -42.83
C HIS A 115 3.58 37.48 -41.97
N LEU A 116 3.50 37.35 -40.65
CA LEU A 116 3.36 38.48 -39.73
C LEU A 116 4.72 39.14 -39.44
N PRO A 117 4.76 40.44 -39.15
CA PRO A 117 5.95 41.10 -38.60
C PRO A 117 6.43 40.44 -37.30
N THR A 118 7.74 40.49 -37.06
CA THR A 118 8.41 39.81 -35.93
C THR A 118 7.78 40.16 -34.57
N GLU A 119 7.41 41.41 -34.36
CA GLU A 119 6.76 41.91 -33.14
C GLU A 119 5.34 41.34 -32.94
N GLN A 120 4.61 41.15 -34.04
CA GLN A 120 3.27 40.55 -34.02
C GLN A 120 3.34 39.04 -33.79
N ILE A 121 4.35 38.36 -34.34
CA ILE A 121 4.63 36.95 -34.05
C ILE A 121 4.89 36.78 -32.55
N GLN A 122 5.75 37.61 -31.97
CA GLN A 122 6.07 37.53 -30.54
C GLN A 122 4.82 37.75 -29.67
N THR A 123 4.00 38.75 -30.00
CA THR A 123 2.77 39.06 -29.26
C THR A 123 1.79 37.89 -29.31
N LYS A 124 1.56 37.32 -30.50
CA LYS A 124 0.65 36.18 -30.69
C LYS A 124 1.15 34.91 -30.00
N LEU A 125 2.45 34.64 -30.05
CA LEU A 125 3.05 33.50 -29.36
C LEU A 125 3.09 33.68 -27.83
N LEU A 126 3.00 34.90 -27.30
CA LEU A 126 2.88 35.15 -25.87
C LEU A 126 1.43 35.03 -25.36
N ASP A 127 0.43 34.96 -26.25
CA ASP A 127 -0.96 34.79 -25.85
C ASP A 127 -1.24 33.37 -25.36
N TYR A 128 -1.50 33.26 -24.06
CA TYR A 128 -1.81 32.01 -23.36
C TYR A 128 -3.16 31.40 -23.75
N LYS A 129 -4.09 32.20 -24.30
CA LYS A 129 -5.42 31.75 -24.69
C LYS A 129 -5.42 31.11 -26.08
N GLU A 130 -4.63 31.67 -27.00
CA GLU A 130 -4.58 31.20 -28.38
C GLU A 130 -3.50 30.12 -28.61
N VAL A 131 -2.37 30.20 -27.91
CA VAL A 131 -1.24 29.30 -28.16
C VAL A 131 -0.86 28.56 -26.89
N THR A 132 -0.95 27.24 -26.88
CA THR A 132 -0.55 26.44 -25.72
C THR A 132 0.97 26.25 -25.66
N MET A 133 1.50 25.81 -24.52
CA MET A 133 2.95 25.52 -24.39
C MET A 133 3.37 24.34 -25.29
N ASP A 134 2.47 23.40 -25.54
CA ASP A 134 2.73 22.26 -26.42
C ASP A 134 2.79 22.69 -27.89
N ASP A 135 1.98 23.67 -28.30
CA ASP A 135 2.06 24.27 -29.65
C ASP A 135 3.37 25.01 -29.86
N LEU A 136 3.87 25.74 -28.85
CA LEU A 136 5.18 26.39 -28.91
C LEU A 136 6.31 25.37 -29.02
N ARG A 137 6.22 24.26 -28.29
CA ARG A 137 7.17 23.16 -28.36
C ARG A 137 7.14 22.47 -29.72
N ALA A 138 5.94 22.24 -30.28
CA ALA A 138 5.75 21.69 -31.61
C ALA A 138 6.33 22.61 -32.68
N LEU A 139 6.10 23.93 -32.57
CA LEU A 139 6.64 24.94 -33.47
C LEU A 139 8.17 25.01 -33.38
N ALA A 140 8.73 24.99 -32.17
CA ALA A 140 10.18 24.97 -31.97
C ALA A 140 10.82 23.73 -32.61
N THR A 141 10.19 22.55 -32.45
CA THR A 141 10.64 21.31 -33.11
C THR A 141 10.52 21.39 -34.63
N HIS A 142 9.43 21.96 -35.16
CA HIS A 142 9.23 22.17 -36.60
C HIS A 142 10.31 23.11 -37.20
N LEU A 143 10.70 24.13 -36.45
CA LEU A 143 11.75 25.08 -36.82
C LEU A 143 13.18 24.57 -36.53
N GLY A 144 13.33 23.32 -36.05
CA GLY A 144 14.64 22.72 -35.74
C GLY A 144 15.35 23.32 -34.53
N ILE A 145 14.64 24.04 -33.66
CA ILE A 145 15.20 24.68 -32.46
C ILE A 145 15.30 23.67 -31.32
N LYS A 146 16.51 23.51 -30.77
CA LYS A 146 16.74 22.73 -29.55
C LYS A 146 16.42 23.56 -28.30
N TYR A 147 15.69 22.98 -27.36
CA TYR A 147 15.32 23.61 -26.09
C TYR A 147 15.31 22.60 -24.95
N GLU A 148 15.45 23.10 -23.72
CA GLU A 148 15.37 22.30 -22.50
C GLU A 148 13.91 22.06 -22.10
N GLN A 149 13.60 20.90 -21.53
CA GLN A 149 12.22 20.54 -21.15
C GLN A 149 11.58 21.53 -20.15
N ARG A 150 12.40 22.21 -19.32
CA ARG A 150 11.98 23.17 -18.28
C ARG A 150 12.16 24.64 -18.68
N ILE A 151 12.12 24.95 -19.97
CA ILE A 151 12.22 26.33 -20.46
C ILE A 151 10.96 27.16 -20.14
N LYS A 152 11.13 28.44 -19.78
CA LYS A 152 10.00 29.35 -19.61
C LYS A 152 9.39 29.70 -20.98
N ARG A 153 8.07 29.93 -21.02
CA ARG A 153 7.36 30.32 -22.25
C ARG A 153 8.04 31.48 -22.98
N GLN A 154 8.35 32.55 -22.25
CA GLN A 154 8.92 33.77 -22.81
C GLN A 154 10.30 33.54 -23.43
N GLU A 155 11.12 32.68 -22.81
CA GLU A 155 12.43 32.28 -23.35
C GLU A 155 12.29 31.41 -24.60
N LEU A 156 11.29 30.52 -24.65
CA LEU A 156 11.03 29.69 -25.83
C LEU A 156 10.52 30.53 -27.01
N VAL A 157 9.60 31.48 -26.76
CA VAL A 157 9.11 32.42 -27.77
C VAL A 157 10.25 33.27 -28.32
N ASP A 158 11.10 33.82 -27.46
CA ASP A 158 12.24 34.63 -27.88
C ASP A 158 13.19 33.84 -28.81
N ARG A 159 13.45 32.56 -28.49
CA ARG A 159 14.24 31.67 -29.37
C ARG A 159 13.55 31.38 -30.70
N ILE A 160 12.24 31.12 -30.70
CA ILE A 160 11.45 30.88 -31.92
C ILE A 160 11.52 32.09 -32.85
N VAL A 161 11.36 33.29 -32.29
CA VAL A 161 11.35 34.54 -33.05
C VAL A 161 12.76 34.88 -33.57
N LYS A 162 13.78 34.85 -32.70
CA LYS A 162 15.15 35.26 -33.04
C LYS A 162 15.88 34.26 -33.92
N ILE A 163 15.70 32.97 -33.68
CA ILE A 163 16.47 31.91 -34.37
C ILE A 163 15.61 31.30 -35.48
N GLY A 164 14.39 30.89 -35.16
CA GLY A 164 13.52 30.18 -36.11
C GLY A 164 13.11 31.03 -37.30
N PHE A 165 12.44 32.16 -37.06
CA PHE A 165 11.93 33.01 -38.15
C PHE A 165 13.03 33.80 -38.87
N ALA A 166 14.12 34.17 -38.18
CA ALA A 166 15.27 34.78 -38.84
C ALA A 166 15.92 33.82 -39.85
N ASN A 167 16.13 32.55 -39.48
CA ASN A 167 16.68 31.54 -40.38
C ASN A 167 15.75 31.29 -41.58
N VAL A 168 14.45 31.10 -41.34
CA VAL A 168 13.47 30.87 -42.42
C VAL A 168 13.45 32.03 -43.42
N ARG A 169 13.52 33.28 -42.95
CA ARG A 169 13.53 34.47 -43.82
C ARG A 169 14.86 34.62 -44.56
N GLY A 170 15.97 34.34 -43.90
CA GLY A 170 17.30 34.32 -44.53
C GLY A 170 17.39 33.30 -45.67
N TYR A 171 16.93 32.06 -45.44
CA TYR A 171 16.91 31.05 -46.50
C TYR A 171 15.94 31.39 -47.64
N LYS A 172 14.80 32.04 -47.37
CA LYS A 172 13.90 32.53 -48.42
C LYS A 172 14.56 33.60 -49.30
N ALA A 173 15.28 34.55 -48.70
CA ALA A 173 15.98 35.61 -49.43
C ALA A 173 17.11 35.06 -50.34
N LEU A 174 17.91 34.12 -49.82
CA LEU A 174 18.97 33.46 -50.58
C LEU A 174 18.41 32.63 -51.76
N ARG A 175 17.29 31.96 -51.55
CA ARG A 175 16.64 31.15 -52.59
C ARG A 175 16.01 32.01 -53.70
N SER A 176 15.42 33.16 -53.35
CA SER A 176 14.93 34.12 -54.35
C SER A 176 16.06 34.77 -55.15
N GLU A 177 17.21 35.04 -54.53
CA GLU A 177 18.39 35.58 -55.26
C GLU A 177 19.01 34.56 -56.23
N GLU A 178 18.94 33.27 -55.92
CA GLU A 178 19.40 32.20 -56.83
C GLU A 178 18.45 31.98 -58.02
N GLU A 179 17.14 32.19 -57.82
CA GLU A 179 16.13 32.08 -58.87
C GLU A 179 16.18 33.30 -59.82
N SER A 180 16.39 34.51 -59.31
CA SER A 180 16.56 35.72 -60.15
C SER A 180 17.88 35.78 -60.94
N LYS A 181 18.87 34.93 -60.63
CA LYS A 181 20.12 34.80 -61.39
C LYS A 181 20.04 33.77 -62.53
N LYS A 182 18.89 33.09 -62.69
CA LYS A 182 18.64 32.07 -63.72
C LYS A 182 17.69 32.53 -64.83
N GLU A 183 17.16 33.76 -64.76
CA GLU A 183 16.47 34.46 -65.85
C GLU A 183 17.43 35.43 -66.56
#